data_AF-A0A5P9HM33-F1
#
_entry.id   AF-A0A5P9HM33-F1
#
_cell.length_a   1.000
_cell.length_b   1.000
_cell.length_c   1.000
_cell.angle_alpha   90.00
_cell.angle_beta   90.00
_cell.angle_gamma   90.00
#
_symmetry.space_group_name_H-M   'P 1'
#
loop_
_entity.id
_entity.type
_entity.pdbx_description
1 polymer ?
#
loop_
_entity_poly.entity_id
_entity_poly.type
_entity_poly.pdbx_seq_one_letter_code
_entity_poly.pdbx_strand_id
1 'polypeptide(L)'
;MEHYQHQQYRHENDTQHYHSGGSGDGEVTLGTWIIVLLLIAIPILNIIVLLVLAFGDHNISLKNFAKASLIIIVIGFFLTLLIRGCNY
;
A
#
# COMPACT_ATOMS: atom_id res chain seq x y z
N MET A 1 -6.94 -9.30 39.28
CA MET A 1 -5.99 -9.90 38.32
C MET A 1 -6.70 -10.46 37.07
N GLU A 2 -8.04 -10.46 37.02
CA GLU A 2 -8.81 -10.97 35.88
C GLU A 2 -9.09 -9.89 34.79
N HIS A 3 -8.91 -8.61 35.10
CA HIS A 3 -9.18 -7.50 34.16
C HIS A 3 -8.17 -7.35 33.01
N TYR A 4 -7.04 -8.08 33.02
CA TYR A 4 -6.08 -8.07 31.91
C TYR A 4 -6.45 -9.01 30.77
N GLN A 5 -7.23 -10.06 31.04
CA GLN A 5 -7.55 -11.07 30.02
C GLN A 5 -8.53 -10.51 28.97
N HIS A 6 -9.40 -9.57 29.33
CA HIS A 6 -10.39 -9.01 28.40
C HIS A 6 -9.82 -7.99 27.40
N GLN A 7 -8.63 -7.44 27.62
CA GLN A 7 -8.03 -6.52 26.65
C GLN A 7 -7.29 -7.24 25.52
N GLN A 8 -6.76 -8.45 25.78
CA GLN A 8 -6.06 -9.21 24.75
C GLN A 8 -7.00 -9.83 23.69
N TYR A 9 -8.29 -9.99 24.00
CA TYR A 9 -9.28 -10.51 23.03
C TYR A 9 -9.85 -9.46 22.07
N ARG A 10 -9.59 -8.16 22.27
CA ARG A 10 -10.14 -7.11 21.40
C ARG A 10 -9.25 -6.80 20.20
N HIS A 11 -7.99 -7.21 20.22
CA HIS A 11 -6.99 -6.82 19.22
C HIS A 11 -6.84 -7.78 18.03
N GLU A 12 -7.76 -8.74 17.85
CA GLU A 12 -7.72 -9.70 16.73
C GLU A 12 -8.86 -9.49 15.71
N ASN A 13 -9.83 -8.62 16.01
CA ASN A 13 -11.09 -8.51 15.25
C ASN A 13 -11.18 -7.31 14.30
N ASP A 14 -10.07 -6.64 13.97
CA ASP A 14 -10.06 -5.45 13.09
C ASP A 14 -9.39 -5.71 11.73
N THR A 15 -9.45 -6.94 11.21
CA THR A 15 -8.89 -7.27 9.88
C THR A 15 -9.79 -8.14 9.00
N GLN A 16 -11.04 -8.42 9.40
CA GLN A 16 -11.91 -9.35 8.68
C GLN A 16 -12.94 -8.69 7.76
N HIS A 17 -12.49 -7.84 6.83
CA HIS A 17 -13.30 -7.46 5.66
C HIS A 17 -12.43 -7.35 4.40
N TYR A 18 -11.94 -8.48 3.91
CA TYR A 18 -11.62 -8.66 2.49
C TYR A 18 -12.28 -9.95 2.02
N HIS A 19 -13.35 -9.79 1.24
CA HIS A 19 -14.15 -10.89 0.74
C HIS A 19 -13.50 -11.47 -0.52
N SER A 20 -13.00 -12.71 -0.36
CA SER A 20 -13.16 -13.85 -1.26
C SER A 20 -12.52 -13.80 -2.65
N GLY A 21 -11.43 -14.56 -2.81
CA GLY A 21 -10.87 -14.89 -4.12
C GLY A 21 -9.57 -15.70 -4.07
N GLY A 22 -9.53 -16.80 -3.31
CA GLY A 22 -8.46 -17.82 -3.43
C GLY A 22 -7.36 -17.78 -2.37
N SER A 23 -7.48 -18.70 -1.41
CA SER A 23 -6.40 -19.40 -0.69
C SER A 23 -5.33 -18.59 0.06
N GLY A 24 -5.50 -18.50 1.39
CA GLY A 24 -4.40 -18.53 2.36
C GLY A 24 -3.86 -17.17 2.80
N ASP A 25 -4.45 -16.67 3.88
CA ASP A 25 -3.92 -15.68 4.82
C ASP A 25 -3.82 -14.24 4.27
N GLY A 26 -4.30 -13.25 5.03
CA GLY A 26 -4.35 -11.83 4.65
C GLY A 26 -2.98 -11.16 4.46
N GLU A 27 -1.94 -11.96 4.32
CA GLU A 27 -0.57 -11.56 4.05
C GLU A 27 -0.31 -11.62 2.55
N VAL A 28 0.30 -10.56 2.04
CA VAL A 28 0.70 -10.52 0.64
C VAL A 28 1.79 -11.54 0.39
N THR A 29 1.53 -12.51 -0.48
CA THR A 29 2.50 -13.54 -0.85
C THR A 29 3.71 -12.92 -1.58
N LEU A 30 4.87 -13.58 -1.46
CA LEU A 30 6.09 -13.16 -2.16
C LEU A 30 5.90 -13.07 -3.68
N GLY A 31 5.12 -13.98 -4.28
CA GLY A 31 4.81 -13.93 -5.71
C GLY A 31 4.08 -12.65 -6.12
N THR A 32 3.17 -12.17 -5.27
CA THR A 32 2.46 -10.90 -5.50
C THR A 32 3.43 -9.72 -5.46
N TRP A 33 4.35 -9.71 -4.49
CA TRP A 33 5.39 -8.68 -4.42
C TRP A 33 6.32 -8.69 -5.63
N ILE A 34 6.68 -9.87 -6.15
CA ILE A 34 7.51 -9.98 -7.36
C ILE A 34 6.82 -9.33 -8.56
N ILE A 35 5.52 -9.56 -8.73
CA ILE A 35 4.74 -8.93 -9.81
C ILE A 35 4.70 -7.41 -9.63
N VAL A 36 4.46 -6.92 -8.40
CA VAL A 36 4.46 -5.48 -8.09
C VAL A 36 5.81 -4.86 -8.43
N LEU A 37 6.92 -5.48 -8.01
CA LEU A 37 8.28 -5.01 -8.26
C LEU A 37 8.61 -4.98 -9.76
N LEU A 38 8.17 -5.99 -10.52
CA LEU A 38 8.37 -6.05 -11.96
C LEU A 38 7.58 -4.96 -12.71
N LEU A 39 6.37 -4.64 -12.23
CA LEU A 39 5.53 -3.59 -12.80
C LEU A 39 6.09 -2.18 -12.53
N ILE A 40 6.55 -1.90 -11.31
CA ILE A 40 7.13 -0.58 -10.97
C ILE A 40 8.52 -0.36 -11.59
N ALA A 41 9.22 -1.43 -11.98
CA ALA A 41 10.50 -1.34 -12.70
C ALA A 41 10.35 -0.62 -14.05
N ILE A 42 9.13 -0.59 -14.61
CA ILE A 42 8.81 0.20 -15.80
C ILE A 42 8.35 1.59 -15.33
N PRO A 43 9.15 2.66 -15.53
CA PRO A 43 8.92 3.96 -14.91
C PRO A 43 7.58 4.61 -15.29
N ILE A 44 7.05 4.31 -16.48
CA ILE A 44 5.75 4.82 -16.95
C ILE A 44 4.57 4.05 -16.32
N LEU A 45 4.75 2.75 -16.05
CA LEU A 45 3.69 1.94 -15.46
C LEU A 45 3.56 2.17 -13.96
N ASN A 46 4.57 2.74 -13.31
CA ASN A 46 4.57 3.00 -11.88
C ASN A 46 3.30 3.77 -11.43
N ILE A 47 2.92 4.85 -12.12
CA ILE A 47 1.70 5.61 -11.79
C ILE A 47 0.44 4.75 -11.98
N ILE A 48 0.32 4.06 -13.12
CA ILE A 48 -0.89 3.27 -13.45
C ILE A 48 -1.08 2.13 -12.44
N VAL A 49 0.01 1.44 -12.11
CA VAL A 49 0.01 0.32 -11.15
C VAL A 49 -0.34 0.83 -9.76
N LEU A 50 0.19 1.98 -9.33
CA LEU A 50 -0.20 2.61 -8.07
C LEU A 50 -1.69 2.98 -8.03
N LEU A 51 -2.27 3.46 -9.14
CA LEU A 51 -3.70 3.73 -9.21
C LEU A 51 -4.54 2.45 -9.12
N VAL A 52 -4.18 1.42 -9.88
CA VAL A 52 -4.84 0.10 -9.84
C VAL A 52 -4.77 -0.50 -8.44
N LEU A 53 -3.63 -0.40 -7.78
CA LEU A 53 -3.41 -0.96 -6.46
C LEU A 53 -4.09 -0.13 -5.35
N ALA A 54 -4.17 1.19 -5.50
CA ALA A 54 -4.81 2.09 -4.54
C ALA A 54 -6.34 2.05 -4.59
N PHE A 55 -6.91 1.95 -5.79
CA PHE A 55 -8.36 1.95 -6.02
C PHE A 55 -8.95 0.55 -6.23
N GLY A 56 -8.11 -0.46 -6.44
CA GLY A 56 -8.53 -1.85 -6.55
C GLY A 56 -8.89 -2.47 -5.21
N ASP A 57 -9.54 -3.63 -5.29
CA ASP A 57 -9.89 -4.46 -4.14
C ASP A 57 -8.76 -5.44 -3.84
N HIS A 58 -7.68 -4.92 -3.24
CA HIS A 58 -6.46 -5.66 -2.91
C HIS A 58 -6.15 -5.63 -1.41
N ASN A 59 -5.21 -6.47 -0.98
CA ASN A 59 -4.69 -6.51 0.38
C ASN A 59 -4.34 -5.12 0.94
N ILE A 60 -4.65 -4.92 2.22
CA ILE A 60 -4.44 -3.64 2.94
C ILE A 60 -2.99 -3.12 2.80
N SER A 61 -2.01 -4.02 2.86
CA SER A 61 -0.58 -3.69 2.73
C SER A 61 -0.23 -3.14 1.35
N LEU A 62 -0.84 -3.66 0.28
CA LEU A 62 -0.63 -3.17 -1.08
C LEU A 62 -1.31 -1.82 -1.31
N LYS A 63 -2.52 -1.65 -0.78
CA LYS A 63 -3.23 -0.35 -0.82
C LYS A 63 -2.47 0.72 -0.07
N ASN A 64 -1.91 0.40 1.10
CA ASN A 64 -1.11 1.34 1.88
C ASN A 64 0.22 1.67 1.21
N PHE A 65 0.89 0.68 0.61
CA PHE A 65 2.06 0.90 -0.23
C PHE A 65 1.73 1.89 -1.36
N ALA A 66 0.64 1.65 -2.10
CA ALA A 66 0.28 2.48 -3.22
C ALA A 66 -0.03 3.93 -2.84
N LYS A 67 -0.79 4.12 -1.75
CA LYS A 67 -1.08 5.45 -1.19
C LYS A 67 0.20 6.16 -0.76
N ALA A 68 1.10 5.48 -0.06
CA ALA A 68 2.37 6.05 0.40
C ALA A 68 3.26 6.47 -0.78
N SER A 69 3.42 5.60 -1.79
CA SER A 69 4.19 5.90 -2.99
C SER A 69 3.63 7.09 -3.76
N LEU A 70 2.31 7.23 -3.85
CA LEU A 70 1.68 8.38 -4.50
C LEU A 70 2.01 9.69 -3.76
N ILE A 71 1.97 9.68 -2.43
CA ILE A 71 2.38 10.82 -1.60
C ILE A 71 3.85 11.17 -1.84
N ILE A 72 4.76 10.19 -1.87
CA ILE A 72 6.19 10.42 -2.12
C ILE A 72 6.44 11.02 -3.51
N ILE A 73 5.74 10.53 -4.54
CA ILE A 73 5.85 11.08 -5.90
C ILE A 73 5.38 12.54 -5.92
N VAL A 74 4.24 12.84 -5.29
CA VAL A 74 3.69 14.19 -5.22
C VAL A 74 4.66 15.12 -4.48
N ILE A 75 5.19 14.70 -3.33
CA ILE A 75 6.19 15.45 -2.57
C ILE A 75 7.44 15.70 -3.44
N GLY A 76 7.99 14.66 -4.07
CA GLY A 76 9.14 14.77 -4.96
C GLY A 76 8.89 15.77 -6.10
N PHE A 77 7.72 15.71 -6.73
CA PHE A 77 7.31 16.66 -7.76
C PHE A 77 7.30 18.10 -7.23
N PHE A 78 6.67 18.36 -6.08
CA PHE A 78 6.68 19.69 -5.47
C PHE A 78 8.09 20.17 -5.12
N LEU A 79 8.94 19.31 -4.54
CA LEU A 79 10.34 19.66 -4.25
C LEU A 79 11.09 20.04 -5.53
N THR A 80 10.93 19.27 -6.62
CA THR A 80 11.58 19.60 -7.90
C THR A 80 11.08 20.92 -8.48
N LEU A 81 9.78 21.20 -8.38
CA LEU A 81 9.21 22.47 -8.84
C LEU A 81 9.73 23.66 -8.02
N LEU A 82 9.83 23.53 -6.70
CA LEU A 82 10.38 24.59 -5.85
C LEU A 82 11.85 24.86 -6.18
N ILE A 83 12.66 23.82 -6.36
CA ILE A 83 14.09 23.97 -6.69
C ILE A 83 14.26 24.54 -8.11
N ARG A 84 13.49 24.08 -9.10
CA ARG A 84 13.53 24.62 -10.46
C ARG A 84 12.99 26.05 -10.54
N GLY A 85 11.96 26.37 -9.75
CA GLY A 85 11.32 27.69 -9.72
C GLY A 85 12.09 28.75 -8.92
N CYS A 86 12.80 28.36 -7.85
CA CYS A 86 13.71 29.25 -7.11
C CYS A 86 15.10 29.41 -7.77
N ASN A 87 15.39 28.66 -8.83
CA ASN A 87 16.63 28.76 -9.61
C ASN A 87 16.36 29.50 -10.93
N TYR A 88 15.79 30.69 -10.80
CA TYR A 88 15.52 31.71 -11.82
C TYR A 88 15.61 33.08 -11.15
#